data_AF-D6Z050-F1
#
_entry.id   AF-D6Z050-F1
#
_cell.length_a   1.000
_cell.length_b   1.000
_cell.length_c   1.000
_cell.angle_alpha   90.00
_cell.angle_beta   90.00
_cell.angle_gamma   90.00
#
_symmetry.space_group_name_H-M   'P 1'
#
loop_
_entity.id
_entity.type
_entity.pdbx_description
1 polymer ?
#
loop_
_entity_poly.entity_id
_entity_poly.type
_entity_poly.pdbx_seq_one_letter_code
_entity_poly.pdbx_strand_id
1 'polypeptide(L)'
;MEAARNRDEQQKKRTISQSLALIKCPNCGNDTDFLEVADDVILTTHYRQNQDGSFTQEGDESQILGEIKLFCGECNADLSHFHSRFLEMLF
;
A
#
# COMPACT_ATOMS: atom_id res chain seq x y z
N MET A 1 4.65 -46.38 -26.97
CA MET A 1 4.06 -45.02 -27.01
C MET A 1 3.76 -44.59 -25.57
N GLU A 2 4.72 -44.12 -24.77
CA GLU A 2 4.37 -43.72 -23.38
C GLU A 2 5.34 -42.76 -22.66
N ALA A 3 6.41 -42.28 -23.32
CA ALA A 3 7.41 -41.45 -22.64
C ALA A 3 7.19 -39.93 -22.75
N ALA A 4 6.22 -39.47 -23.55
CA ALA A 4 6.03 -38.05 -23.85
C ALA A 4 5.00 -37.33 -22.97
N ARG A 5 4.13 -38.04 -22.24
CA ARG A 5 3.05 -37.43 -21.45
C ARG A 5 3.50 -36.87 -20.08
N ASN A 6 4.67 -37.26 -19.60
CA ASN A 6 5.12 -36.95 -18.23
C ASN A 6 5.83 -35.59 -18.05
N ARG A 7 6.15 -34.85 -19.13
CA ARG A 7 6.83 -33.54 -19.03
C ARG A 7 5.85 -32.37 -18.94
N ASP A 8 4.69 -32.46 -19.59
CA ASP A 8 3.66 -31.41 -19.58
C ASP A 8 2.97 -31.25 -18.20
N GLU A 9 2.80 -32.32 -17.43
CA GLU A 9 2.18 -32.24 -16.09
C GLU A 9 3.08 -31.59 -15.03
N GLN A 10 4.40 -31.56 -15.23
CA GLN A 10 5.33 -30.91 -14.30
C GLN A 10 5.38 -29.39 -14.50
N GLN A 11 5.11 -28.91 -15.71
CA GLN A 11 5.14 -27.48 -16.02
C GLN A 11 3.88 -26.76 -15.52
N LYS A 12 2.74 -27.46 -15.49
CA LYS A 12 1.46 -26.91 -14.99
C LYS A 12 1.36 -26.84 -13.46
N LYS A 13 2.22 -27.58 -12.73
CA LYS A 13 2.25 -27.59 -11.26
C LYS A 13 3.16 -26.52 -10.63
N ARG A 14 4.03 -25.88 -11.43
CA ARG A 14 4.97 -24.84 -10.94
C ARG A 14 4.39 -23.43 -10.87
N THR A 15 3.28 -23.15 -11.57
CA THR A 15 2.59 -21.85 -11.46
C THR A 15 1.74 -21.73 -10.19
N ILE A 16 1.53 -22.84 -9.49
CA ILE A 16 0.92 -22.90 -8.16
C ILE A 16 2.01 -22.83 -7.08
N SER A 17 3.13 -22.17 -7.38
CA SER A 17 4.17 -21.84 -6.41
C SER A 17 3.86 -20.47 -5.83
N GLN A 18 2.95 -20.43 -4.86
CA GLN A 18 2.95 -19.46 -3.76
C GLN A 18 3.41 -18.03 -4.14
N SER A 19 2.72 -17.36 -5.06
CA SER A 19 2.59 -15.92 -4.92
C SER A 19 1.79 -15.72 -3.63
N LEU A 20 2.44 -15.27 -2.56
CA LEU A 20 1.74 -14.54 -1.49
C LEU A 20 0.91 -13.48 -2.22
N ALA A 21 -0.40 -13.70 -2.36
CA ALA A 21 -1.16 -13.19 -3.50
C ALA A 21 -1.00 -11.67 -3.67
N LEU A 22 -0.33 -11.19 -4.71
CA LEU A 22 -0.16 -9.76 -4.92
C LEU A 22 -1.53 -9.06 -4.89
N ILE A 23 -1.59 -7.87 -4.28
CA ILE A 23 -2.79 -7.03 -4.39
C ILE A 23 -2.84 -6.53 -5.83
N LYS A 24 -3.98 -6.70 -6.48
CA LYS A 24 -4.25 -6.18 -7.83
C LYS A 24 -5.54 -5.40 -7.81
N CYS A 25 -5.56 -4.25 -8.46
CA CYS A 25 -6.77 -3.45 -8.63
C CYS A 25 -7.79 -4.23 -9.47
N PRO A 26 -9.00 -4.53 -8.95
CA PRO A 26 -10.02 -5.25 -9.72
C PRO A 26 -10.64 -4.40 -10.84
N ASN A 27 -10.43 -3.07 -10.81
CA ASN A 27 -11.01 -2.14 -11.78
C ASN A 27 -10.15 -1.99 -13.04
N CYS A 28 -8.83 -1.77 -12.89
CA CYS A 28 -7.93 -1.52 -14.03
C CYS A 28 -6.79 -2.55 -14.18
N GLY A 29 -6.66 -3.49 -13.24
CA GLY A 29 -5.61 -4.50 -13.25
C GLY A 29 -4.25 -4.06 -12.72
N ASN A 30 -4.08 -2.79 -12.34
CA ASN A 30 -2.86 -2.26 -11.74
C ASN A 30 -2.41 -3.09 -10.53
N ASP A 31 -1.13 -3.44 -10.49
CA ASP A 31 -0.50 -4.21 -9.41
C ASP A 31 0.81 -3.59 -8.92
N THR A 32 1.11 -2.36 -9.31
CA THR A 32 2.33 -1.63 -8.96
C THR A 32 2.07 -0.40 -8.09
N ASP A 33 1.04 0.39 -8.43
CA ASP A 33 0.88 1.72 -7.84
C ASP A 33 -0.37 1.81 -6.95
N PHE A 34 -0.17 2.13 -5.67
CA PHE A 34 -1.24 2.23 -4.67
C PHE A 34 -1.02 3.47 -3.82
N LEU A 35 -2.12 4.05 -3.31
CA LEU A 35 -2.07 5.23 -2.46
C LEU A 35 -2.86 4.97 -1.18
N GLU A 36 -2.30 5.37 -0.04
CA GLU A 36 -2.98 5.42 1.24
C GLU A 36 -3.36 6.87 1.55
N VAL A 37 -4.63 7.11 1.88
CA VAL A 37 -5.18 8.43 2.21
C VAL A 37 -5.79 8.37 3.59
N ALA A 38 -5.30 9.24 4.47
CA ALA A 38 -5.92 9.51 5.75
C ALA A 38 -6.86 10.72 5.62
N ASP A 39 -8.14 10.52 5.93
CA ASP A 39 -9.12 11.60 6.03
C ASP A 39 -9.02 12.28 7.41
N ASP A 40 -9.37 13.58 7.47
CA ASP A 40 -9.41 14.39 8.70
C ASP A 40 -8.13 14.36 9.55
N VAL A 41 -6.99 14.75 8.95
CA VAL A 41 -5.70 14.85 9.64
C VAL A 41 -5.51 16.22 10.27
N ILE A 42 -5.14 16.24 11.55
CA ILE A 42 -4.62 17.43 12.25
C ILE A 42 -3.10 17.34 12.29
N LEU A 43 -2.42 18.37 11.78
CA LEU A 43 -0.99 18.56 11.91
C LEU A 43 -0.71 19.70 12.89
N THR A 44 0.01 19.39 13.98
CA THR A 44 0.44 20.36 14.99
C THR A 44 1.95 20.51 14.90
N THR A 45 2.43 21.70 14.53
CA THR A 45 3.86 21.99 14.47
C THR A 45 4.26 22.99 15.54
N HIS A 46 5.27 22.64 16.33
CA HIS A 46 5.77 23.48 17.41
C HIS A 46 6.93 24.35 16.91
N TYR A 47 6.80 25.66 17.08
CA TYR A 47 7.83 26.63 16.74
C TYR A 47 8.28 27.42 17.97
N ARG A 48 9.60 27.58 18.11
CA ARG A 48 10.22 28.50 19.08
C ARG A 48 10.77 29.71 18.35
N GLN A 49 10.34 30.90 18.77
CA GLN A 49 10.92 32.14 18.27
C GLN A 49 12.32 32.37 18.89
N ASN A 50 13.29 32.68 18.05
CA ASN A 50 14.67 32.98 18.42
C ASN A 50 14.82 34.48 18.75
N GLN A 51 15.92 34.85 19.41
CA GLN A 51 16.20 36.24 19.81
C GLN A 51 16.38 37.20 18.62
N ASP A 52 16.80 36.68 17.47
CA ASP A 52 16.94 37.43 16.22
C ASP A 52 15.60 37.59 15.47
N GLY A 53 14.50 37.06 16.04
CA GLY A 53 13.16 37.11 15.46
C GLY A 53 12.85 35.99 14.46
N SER A 54 13.81 35.11 14.16
CA SER A 54 13.57 33.91 13.36
C SER A 54 12.82 32.83 14.17
N PHE A 55 12.35 31.76 13.51
CA PHE A 55 11.67 30.64 14.18
C PHE A 55 12.44 29.34 13.95
N THR A 56 12.55 28.54 15.00
CA THR A 56 13.07 27.17 14.97
C THR A 56 11.90 26.20 15.13
N GLN A 57 11.76 25.23 14.23
CA GLN A 57 10.82 24.12 14.44
C GLN A 57 11.39 23.18 15.49
N GLU A 58 10.65 22.95 16.57
CA GLU A 58 11.06 22.05 17.66
C GLU A 58 10.54 20.63 17.49
N GLY A 59 9.46 20.46 16.72
CA GLY A 59 8.89 19.16 16.39
C GLY A 59 7.53 19.29 15.70
N ASP A 60 7.01 18.16 15.26
CA ASP A 60 5.67 18.03 14.71
C ASP A 60 4.97 16.79 15.27
N GLU A 61 3.65 16.91 15.41
CA GLU A 61 2.75 15.83 15.78
C GLU A 61 1.63 15.77 14.74
N SER A 62 1.31 14.57 14.28
CA SER A 62 0.16 14.33 13.40
C SER A 62 -0.86 13.43 14.09
N GLN A 63 -2.13 13.80 13.98
CA GLN A 63 -3.25 13.04 14.53
C GLN A 63 -4.24 12.76 13.39
N ILE A 64 -4.59 11.50 13.17
CA ILE A 64 -5.60 11.08 12.21
C ILE A 64 -6.93 10.96 12.98
N LEU A 65 -7.93 11.79 12.65
CA LEU A 65 -9.25 11.74 13.28
C LEU A 65 -10.27 10.95 12.46
N GLY A 66 -10.03 10.81 11.16
CA GLY A 66 -10.88 10.10 10.22
C GLY A 66 -10.40 8.68 9.93
N GLU A 67 -10.83 8.16 8.78
CA GLU A 67 -10.46 6.82 8.32
C GLU A 67 -9.19 6.86 7.46
N ILE A 68 -8.44 5.77 7.47
CA ILE A 68 -7.36 5.52 6.51
C ILE A 68 -7.91 4.58 5.43
N LYS A 69 -7.78 4.99 4.18
CA LYS A 69 -8.29 4.28 3.01
C LYS A 69 -7.17 3.99 2.02
N LEU A 70 -7.30 2.87 1.33
CA LEU A 70 -6.39 2.47 0.27
C LEU A 70 -7.08 2.71 -1.07
N PHE A 71 -6.39 3.33 -2.03
CA PHE A 71 -6.88 3.46 -3.40
C PHE A 71 -5.85 2.97 -4.41
N CYS A 72 -6.32 2.68 -5.62
CA CYS A 72 -5.47 2.41 -6.76
C CYS A 72 -4.78 3.69 -7.26
N GLY A 73 -3.47 3.66 -7.48
CA GLY A 73 -2.70 4.78 -8.01
C GLY A 73 -3.01 5.14 -9.47
N GLU A 74 -3.51 4.19 -10.26
CA GLU A 74 -3.77 4.40 -11.70
C GLU A 74 -5.19 4.88 -12.01
N CYS A 75 -6.20 4.34 -11.32
CA CYS A 75 -7.61 4.62 -11.63
C CYS A 75 -8.40 5.22 -10.46
N ASN A 76 -7.75 5.46 -9.32
CA ASN A 76 -8.35 6.01 -8.09
C ASN A 76 -9.52 5.21 -7.52
N ALA A 77 -9.68 3.95 -7.91
CA ALA A 77 -10.70 3.07 -7.33
C ALA A 77 -10.39 2.82 -5.84
N ASP A 78 -11.44 2.80 -5.02
CA ASP A 78 -11.34 2.45 -3.60
C ASP A 78 -11.00 0.96 -3.44
N LEU A 79 -9.86 0.70 -2.80
CA LEU A 79 -9.30 -0.61 -2.50
C LEU A 79 -9.20 -0.86 -0.98
N SER A 80 -9.93 -0.10 -0.16
CA SER A 80 -9.83 -0.16 1.31
C SER A 80 -10.19 -1.54 1.89
N HIS A 81 -10.92 -2.37 1.14
CA HIS A 81 -11.14 -3.78 1.49
C HIS A 81 -9.86 -4.64 1.52
N PHE A 82 -8.79 -4.20 0.86
CA PHE A 82 -7.46 -4.80 0.94
C PHE A 82 -6.57 -4.16 2.02
N HIS A 83 -7.02 -3.12 2.71
CA HIS A 83 -6.18 -2.30 3.59
C HIS A 83 -5.53 -3.10 4.72
N SER A 84 -6.27 -3.95 5.45
CA SER A 84 -5.69 -4.78 6.52
C SER A 84 -4.59 -5.70 6.01
N ARG A 85 -4.79 -6.29 4.82
CA ARG A 85 -3.79 -7.15 4.18
C ARG A 85 -2.58 -6.36 3.70
N PHE A 86 -2.81 -5.17 3.17
CA PHE A 86 -1.75 -4.24 2.78
C PHE A 86 -0.85 -3.90 3.98
N LEU A 87 -1.42 -3.64 5.16
CA LEU A 87 -0.65 -3.38 6.38
C LEU A 87 0.23 -4.57 6.81
N GLU A 88 -0.24 -5.81 6.63
CA GLU A 88 0.56 -7.03 6.90
C GLU A 88 1.77 -7.20 5.95
N MET A 89 1.81 -6.44 4.85
CA MET A 89 2.85 -6.53 3.82
C MET A 89 3.89 -5.40 3.89
N LEU A 90 3.82 -4.52 4.90
CA LEU A 90 4.81 -3.47 5.15
C LEU A 90 5.98 -4.01 6.01
N PHE A 91 7.22 -3.81 5.57
CA PHE A 91 8.45 -4.27 6.23
C PHE A 91 9.51 -3.16 6.31
#